data_AF-A0A1V6CRM2-F1
#
_entry.id   AF-A0A1V6CRM2-F1
#
_cell.length_a   1.000
_cell.length_b   1.000
_cell.length_c   1.000
_cell.angle_alpha   90.00
_cell.angle_beta   90.00
_cell.angle_gamma   90.00
#
_symmetry.space_group_name_H-M   'P 1'
#
loop_
_entity.id
_entity.type
_entity.pdbx_description
1 polymer ?
#
loop_
_entity_poly.entity_id
_entity_poly.type
_entity_poly.pdbx_seq_one_letter_code
_entity_poly.pdbx_strand_id
1 'polypeptide(L)' 'MREQYEEEFEAFKTGVLIQEARKQKQMTQEKLAKIVGTKKHYISSIENDASDICRSTLMRIIREGLGGPLKLSLDLSH' A
#
# COMPACT_ATOMS: atom_id res chain seq x y z
N MET A 1 -8.00 -4.39 22.07
CA MET A 1 -8.54 -3.02 21.90
C MET A 1 -7.45 -2.04 21.46
N ARG A 2 -6.45 -1.67 22.28
CA ARG A 2 -5.38 -0.75 21.84
C ARG A 2 -4.57 -1.28 20.65
N GLU A 3 -4.06 -2.51 20.74
CA GLU A 3 -3.26 -3.14 19.68
C GLU A 3 -4.03 -3.23 18.35
N GLN A 4 -5.30 -3.62 18.39
CA GLN A 4 -6.14 -3.68 17.18
C GLN A 4 -6.34 -2.31 16.54
N TYR A 5 -6.54 -1.26 17.34
CA TYR A 5 -6.62 0.11 16.80
C TYR A 5 -5.29 0.56 16.20
N GLU A 6 -4.17 0.11 16.75
CA GLU A 6 -2.84 0.41 16.24
C GLU A 6 -2.56 -0.31 14.91
N GLU A 7 -2.95 -1.59 14.80
CA GLU A 7 -2.89 -2.36 13.55
C GLU A 7 -3.78 -1.73 12.45
N GLU A 8 -5.03 -1.40 12.77
CA GLU A 8 -5.95 -0.71 11.83
C GLU A 8 -5.39 0.66 11.41
N PHE A 9 -4.79 1.39 12.34
CA PHE A 9 -4.17 2.69 12.05
C PHE A 9 -2.96 2.55 11.10
N GLU A 10 -2.08 1.58 11.32
CA GLU A 10 -0.93 1.35 10.44
C GLU A 10 -1.36 0.82 9.06
N ALA A 11 -2.41 0.00 8.99
CA ALA A 11 -3.02 -0.41 7.73
C ALA A 11 -3.59 0.79 6.95
N PHE A 12 -4.38 1.64 7.61
CA PHE A 12 -4.91 2.86 7.00
C PHE A 12 -3.80 3.78 6.47
N LYS A 13 -2.78 4.05 7.30
CA LYS A 13 -1.62 4.86 6.94
C LYS A 13 -0.87 4.29 5.75
N THR A 14 -0.72 2.97 5.67
CA THR A 14 -0.13 2.29 4.50
C THR A 14 -0.92 2.58 3.22
N GLY A 15 -2.24 2.48 3.26
CA GLY A 15 -3.13 2.80 2.13
C GLY A 15 -2.97 4.25 1.65
N VAL A 16 -2.94 5.20 2.58
CA VAL A 16 -2.71 6.63 2.29
C VAL A 16 -1.35 6.85 1.63
N LEU A 17 -0.27 6.27 2.16
CA LEU A 17 1.08 6.41 1.59
C LEU A 17 1.17 5.89 0.15
N ILE A 18 0.51 4.76 -0.14
CA ILE A 18 0.43 4.22 -1.51
C ILE A 18 -0.30 5.20 -2.43
N GLN A 19 -1.43 5.75 -1.98
CA GLN A 19 -2.21 6.72 -2.75
C GLN A 19 -1.40 7.98 -3.06
N GLU A 20 -0.70 8.53 -2.07
CA GLU A 20 0.13 9.72 -2.22
C GLU A 20 1.28 9.47 -3.21
N ALA A 21 2.02 8.37 -3.04
CA ALA A 21 3.10 8.00 -3.95
C ALA A 21 2.61 7.82 -5.39
N ARG A 22 1.42 7.22 -5.58
CA ARG A 22 0.79 7.12 -6.90
C ARG A 22 0.46 8.48 -7.49
N LYS A 23 -0.12 9.39 -6.69
CA LYS A 23 -0.47 10.75 -7.11
C LYS A 23 0.76 11.58 -7.46
N GLN A 24 1.84 11.49 -6.67
CA GLN A 24 3.12 12.14 -6.96
C GLN A 24 3.70 11.69 -8.32
N LYS A 25 3.46 10.45 -8.72
CA LYS A 25 3.81 9.90 -10.04
C LYS A 25 2.80 10.19 -11.14
N GLN A 26 1.76 10.99 -10.85
CA GLN A 26 0.69 11.35 -11.79
C GLN A 26 0.03 10.12 -12.43
N MET A 27 -0.16 9.07 -11.63
CA MET A 27 -0.76 7.82 -12.08
C MET A 27 -2.21 7.70 -11.62
N THR A 28 -3.09 7.17 -12.48
CA THR A 28 -4.43 6.74 -12.06
C THR A 28 -4.36 5.36 -11.39
N GLN A 29 -5.37 4.99 -10.61
CA GLN A 29 -5.47 3.65 -10.01
C GLN A 29 -5.45 2.56 -11.09
N GLU A 30 -6.10 2.80 -12.23
CA GLU A 30 -6.11 1.90 -13.39
C GLU A 30 -4.70 1.71 -13.96
N LYS A 31 -3.91 2.79 -14.07
CA LYS A 31 -2.53 2.72 -14.56
C LYS A 31 -1.64 1.92 -13.61
N LEU A 32 -1.76 2.15 -12.29
CA LEU A 32 -1.03 1.37 -11.30
C LEU A 32 -1.43 -0.11 -11.35
N ALA A 33 -2.73 -0.40 -11.43
CA ALA A 33 -3.24 -1.76 -11.51
C ALA A 33 -2.68 -2.52 -12.72
N LYS A 34 -2.59 -1.88 -13.89
CA LYS A 34 -2.00 -2.48 -15.10
C LYS A 34 -0.53 -2.83 -14.92
N ILE A 35 0.28 -1.94 -14.32
CA ILE A 35 1.71 -2.19 -14.08
C ILE A 35 1.90 -3.36 -13.10
N VAL A 36 1.11 -3.38 -12.03
CA VAL A 36 1.19 -4.40 -10.98
C VAL A 36 0.44 -5.69 -11.37
N GLY A 37 -0.22 -5.75 -12.53
CA GLY A 37 -0.99 -6.93 -12.95
C GLY A 37 -2.11 -7.29 -11.97
N THR A 38 -2.93 -6.31 -11.57
CA THR A 38 -4.13 -6.50 -10.75
C THR A 38 -5.30 -5.68 -11.29
N LYS A 39 -6.43 -5.65 -10.59
CA LYS A 39 -7.64 -4.92 -10.99
C LYS A 39 -7.68 -3.55 -10.29
N LYS A 40 -8.22 -2.52 -10.95
CA LYS A 40 -8.37 -1.17 -10.38
C LYS A 40 -9.11 -1.16 -9.04
N HIS A 41 -10.18 -1.94 -8.90
CA HIS A 41 -10.93 -2.00 -7.65
C HIS A 41 -10.06 -2.49 -6.49
N TYR A 42 -9.07 -3.35 -6.76
CA TYR A 42 -8.17 -3.84 -5.72
C TYR A 42 -7.19 -2.75 -5.28
N ILE A 43 -6.65 -1.97 -6.22
CA ILE A 43 -5.87 -0.76 -5.89
C ILE A 43 -6.72 0.24 -5.09
N SER A 44 -7.98 0.46 -5.50
CA SER A 44 -8.88 1.35 -4.76
C SER A 44 -9.19 0.84 -3.35
N SER A 45 -9.35 -0.48 -3.18
CA SER A 45 -9.55 -1.09 -1.87
C SER A 45 -8.35 -0.81 -0.98
N ILE A 46 -7.14 -1.14 -1.45
CA ILE A 46 -5.87 -0.92 -0.73
C ILE A 46 -5.67 0.53 -0.31
N GLU A 47 -5.99 1.49 -1.19
CA GLU A 47 -5.83 2.92 -0.88
C GLU A 47 -6.83 3.45 0.16
N ASN A 48 -7.96 2.75 0.35
CA ASN A 48 -8.98 3.11 1.34
C ASN A 48 -8.81 2.31 2.64
N ASP A 49 -8.38 1.05 2.52
CA ASP A 49 -8.15 0.09 3.60
C ASP A 49 -7.15 -0.98 3.13
N ALA A 50 -5.97 -1.00 3.76
CA ALA A 50 -4.90 -1.95 3.44
C ALA A 50 -4.82 -3.13 4.41
N SER A 51 -5.81 -3.34 5.30
CA SER A 51 -5.80 -4.42 6.30
C SER A 51 -5.61 -5.81 5.68
N ASP A 52 -6.24 -6.08 4.54
CA ASP A 52 -6.17 -7.35 3.81
C ASP A 52 -5.05 -7.41 2.73
N ILE A 53 -4.13 -6.46 2.70
CA ILE A 53 -3.07 -6.47 1.68
C ILE A 53 -2.09 -7.61 1.93
N CYS A 54 -1.93 -8.49 0.94
CA CYS A 54 -0.85 -9.49 1.01
C CYS A 54 0.51 -8.79 0.86
N ARG A 55 1.49 -9.20 1.69
CA ARG A 55 2.88 -8.72 1.61
C ARG A 55 3.43 -8.75 0.18
N SER A 56 3.20 -9.82 -0.58
CA SER A 56 3.68 -9.93 -1.97
C SER A 56 3.10 -8.84 -2.87
N THR A 57 1.80 -8.54 -2.74
CA THR A 57 1.13 -7.43 -3.44
C THR A 57 1.76 -6.09 -3.07
N LEU A 58 1.95 -5.83 -1.77
CA LEU A 58 2.60 -4.59 -1.29
C LEU A 58 3.99 -4.42 -1.91
N MET A 59 4.81 -5.48 -1.90
CA MET A 59 6.14 -5.46 -2.52
C MET A 59 6.07 -5.10 -4.01
N ARG A 60 5.13 -5.69 -4.76
CA ARG A 60 4.97 -5.46 -6.19
C ARG A 60 4.48 -4.04 -6.48
N ILE A 61 3.52 -3.52 -5.70
CA ILE A 61 3.08 -2.13 -5.79
C ILE A 61 4.27 -1.19 -5.63
N ILE A 62 5.09 -1.39 -4.61
CA ILE A 62 6.22 -0.49 -4.32
C ILE A 62 7.32 -0.60 -5.38
N ARG A 63 7.74 -1.82 -5.72
CA ARG A 63 8.89 -2.06 -6.62
C ARG A 63 8.56 -1.92 -8.10
N GLU A 64 7.47 -2.55 -8.55
CA GLU A 64 7.08 -2.58 -9.96
C GLU A 64 6.17 -1.39 -10.30
N GLY A 65 5.16 -1.15 -9.46
CA GLY A 65 4.15 -0.13 -9.69
C GLY A 65 4.65 1.30 -9.49
N LEU A 66 5.32 1.53 -8.36
CA LEU A 66 5.81 2.84 -7.95
C LEU A 66 7.32 3.00 -8.22
N GLY A 67 8.05 1.95 -8.58
CA GLY A 67 9.49 2.05 -8.90
C GLY A 67 10.34 2.59 -7.75
N GLY A 68 9.90 2.40 -6.50
CA GLY A 68 10.58 2.88 -5.30
C GLY A 68 11.40 1.78 -4.63
N PRO A 69 12.56 2.10 -4.03
CA PRO A 69 13.24 1.16 -3.15
C PRO A 69 12.42 0.96 -1.87
N LEU A 70 12.08 -0.28 -1.55
CA LEU A 70 11.43 -0.60 -0.29
C LEU A 70 12.47 -0.66 0.85
N LYS A 71 12.26 0.13 1.90
CA LYS A 71 12.93 -0.02 3.19
C LYS A 71 11.91 -0.52 4.21
N LEU A 72 12.21 -1.65 4.84
CA LEU A 72 11.41 -2.23 5.92
C LEU A 72 12.20 -2.06 7.22
N SER A 73 11.56 -1.50 8.24
CA SER A 73 12.10 -1.41 9.60
C SER A 73 11.17 -2.17 10.53
N LEU A 74 11.74 -2.92 11.47
CA LEU A 74 11.00 -3.59 12.52
C LEU A 74 11.37 -2.90 13.83
N ASP A 75 10.37 -2.48 14.59
CA ASP A 75 10.54 -2.04 15.97
C ASP A 75 10.15 -3.20 16.89
N LEU A 76 11.05 -3.55 17.82
CA LEU A 76 10.84 -4.60 18.82
C LEU A 76 10.75 -4.00 20.23
N SER A 77 10.68 -2.68 20.33
CA SER A 77 10.56 -1.97 21.60
C SER A 77 9.16 -2.16 22.15
N HIS A 78 9.05 -2.70 23.36
CA HIS A 78 7.82 -2.76 24.15
C HIS A 78 7.58 -1.46 24.90
#